data_AF-A0A381QLE6-F1
#
_entry.id   AF-A0A381QLE6-F1
#
_cell.length_a   1.000
_cell.length_b   1.000
_cell.length_c   1.000
_cell.angle_alpha   90.00
_cell.angle_beta   90.00
_cell.angle_gamma   90.00
#
_symmetry.space_group_name_H-M   'P 1'
#
loop_
_entity.id
_entity.type
_entity.pdbx_description
1 polymer ?
#
loop_
_entity_poly.entity_id
_entity_poly.type
_entity_poly.pdbx_seq_one_letter_code
_entity_poly.pdbx_strand_id
1 'polypeptide(L)' 'MKEGYLRLLEEHKQKENVNLFQKVLTMTKRAKSLYSLEESARSSLKHKPTFQAILENHDGRLTMTKPKTDISEEDSSQG' A
#
# COMPACT_ATOMS: atom_id res chain seq x y z
N MET A 1 17.90 33.13 -2.26
CA MET A 1 16.88 32.15 -1.82
C MET A 1 17.06 30.82 -2.53
N LYS A 2 18.02 29.99 -2.10
CA LYS A 2 18.33 28.68 -2.71
C LYS A 2 18.47 27.53 -1.68
N GLU A 3 18.19 27.78 -0.41
CA GLU A 3 18.46 26.80 0.66
C GLU A 3 17.24 25.98 1.08
N GLY A 4 16.02 26.41 0.74
CA GLY A 4 14.79 25.70 1.11
C GLY A 4 14.36 24.56 0.19
N TYR A 5 14.76 24.59 -1.09
CA TYR A 5 14.23 23.65 -2.09
C TYR A 5 14.83 22.24 -1.98
N LEU A 6 16.02 22.12 -1.38
CA LEU A 6 16.68 20.83 -1.13
C LEU A 6 16.21 20.15 0.16
N ARG A 7 15.35 20.82 0.96
CA ARG A 7 14.79 20.28 2.21
C ARG A 7 13.44 19.57 1.97
N LEU A 8 13.33 18.86 0.85
CA LEU A 8 12.20 17.99 0.52
C LEU A 8 12.62 16.53 0.31
N LEU A 9 13.83 16.18 0.75
CA LEU A 9 14.16 14.79 1.04
C LEU A 9 13.83 14.64 2.52
N GLU A 10 12.59 14.21 2.79
CA GLU A 10 12.19 13.68 4.07
C GLU A 10 13.35 12.84 4.60
N GLU A 11 13.93 13.24 5.74
CA GLU A 11 14.96 12.46 6.40
C GLU A 11 14.29 11.13 6.74
N HIS A 12 14.42 10.15 5.83
CA HIS A 12 14.15 8.76 6.11
C HIS A 12 15.18 8.38 7.17
N LYS A 13 14.92 8.73 8.44
CA LYS A 13 15.49 8.09 9.60
C LYS A 13 15.23 6.62 9.35
N GLN A 14 16.25 5.92 8.86
CA GLN A 14 16.19 4.52 8.53
C GLN A 14 15.98 3.79 9.85
N LYS A 15 14.73 3.74 10.32
CA LYS A 15 14.26 2.68 11.20
C LYS A 15 14.42 1.41 10.37
N GLU A 16 15.55 0.75 10.58
CA GLU A 16 15.89 -0.62 10.22
C GLU A 16 15.17 -1.21 8.99
N ASN A 17 15.91 -1.42 7.90
CA ASN A 17 15.54 -2.35 6.82
C ASN A 17 14.18 -2.12 6.11
N VAL A 18 13.82 -0.87 5.85
CA VAL A 18 12.67 -0.56 4.99
C VAL A 18 12.98 -0.91 3.53
N ASN A 19 12.40 -1.99 3.02
CA ASN A 19 12.51 -2.37 1.61
C ASN A 19 11.65 -1.43 0.73
N LEU A 20 12.32 -0.65 -0.13
CA LEU A 20 11.66 0.32 -1.03
C LEU A 20 10.71 -0.37 -2.02
N PHE A 21 11.06 -1.55 -2.53
CA PHE A 21 10.21 -2.30 -3.44
C PHE A 21 8.92 -2.77 -2.76
N GLN A 22 9.01 -3.20 -1.49
CA GLN A 22 7.82 -3.53 -0.72
C GLN A 22 6.92 -2.32 -0.51
N LYS A 23 7.50 -1.14 -0.23
CA LYS A 23 6.72 0.12 -0.15
C LYS A 23 6.02 0.44 -1.46
N VAL A 24 6.70 0.34 -2.59
CA VAL A 24 6.11 0.59 -3.92
C VAL A 24 5.00 -0.42 -4.21
N LEU A 25 5.22 -1.70 -3.91
CA LEU A 25 4.25 -2.76 -4.14
C LEU A 25 2.98 -2.58 -3.28
N THR A 26 3.15 -2.30 -2.00
CA THR A 26 2.04 -2.06 -1.06
C THR A 26 1.23 -0.84 -1.48
N MET A 27 1.89 0.28 -1.78
CA MET A 27 1.24 1.50 -2.26
C MET A 27 0.48 1.27 -3.57
N THR A 28 1.07 0.55 -4.53
CA THR A 28 0.43 0.25 -5.81
C THR A 28 -0.80 -0.65 -5.65
N LYS A 29 -0.71 -1.72 -4.84
CA LYS A 29 -1.85 -2.60 -4.54
C LYS A 29 -2.97 -1.84 -3.86
N ARG A 30 -2.64 -0.96 -2.92
CA ARG A 30 -3.62 -0.12 -2.23
C ARG A 30 -4.29 0.86 -3.17
N ALA A 31 -3.53 1.55 -4.01
CA ALA A 31 -4.08 2.45 -5.03
C ALA A 31 -5.06 1.70 -5.95
N LYS A 32 -4.67 0.51 -6.44
CA LYS A 32 -5.57 -0.34 -7.25
C LYS A 32 -6.86 -0.67 -6.50
N SER A 33 -6.77 -1.08 -5.24
CA SER A 33 -7.94 -1.36 -4.40
C SER A 33 -8.85 -0.14 -4.25
N LEU A 34 -8.29 1.05 -4.06
CA LEU A 34 -9.07 2.29 -3.96
C LEU A 34 -9.74 2.67 -5.29
N TYR A 35 -9.11 2.38 -6.43
CA TYR A 35 -9.71 2.60 -7.75
C TYR A 35 -10.86 1.64 -8.05
N SER A 36 -10.82 0.42 -7.50
CA SER A 36 -11.87 -0.59 -7.61
C SER A 36 -13.08 -0.34 -6.72
N LEU A 37 -13.05 0.69 -5.87
CA LEU A 37 -14.22 1.09 -5.08
C LEU A 37 -15.29 1.74 -5.97
N GLU A 38 -16.54 1.58 -5.56
CA GLU A 38 -17.69 2.28 -6.14
C GLU A 38 -17.54 3.80 -6.07
N GLU A 39 -18.15 4.53 -7.01
CA GLU A 39 -18.07 6.00 -7.11
C GLU A 39 -18.39 6.71 -5.79
N SER A 40 -19.41 6.23 -5.06
CA SER A 40 -19.83 6.77 -3.76
C SER A 40 -18.80 6.54 -2.66
N ALA A 41 -18.11 5.41 -2.69
CA ALA A 41 -17.02 5.13 -1.75
C ALA A 41 -15.77 5.94 -2.11
N ARG A 42 -15.48 6.13 -3.41
CA ARG A 42 -14.35 6.95 -3.87
C ARG A 42 -14.55 8.43 -3.55
N SER A 43 -15.77 8.96 -3.63
CA SER A 43 -16.07 10.36 -3.32
C SER A 43 -15.95 10.68 -1.83
N SER A 44 -16.02 9.68 -0.95
CA SER A 44 -15.77 9.84 0.49
C SER A 44 -14.27 9.93 0.85
N LEU A 45 -13.37 9.65 -0.09
CA LEU A 45 -11.93 9.79 0.13
C LEU A 45 -11.52 11.26 0.17
N LYS A 46 -10.66 11.61 1.14
CA LYS A 46 -10.12 12.97 1.29
C LYS A 46 -9.26 13.42 0.12
N HIS A 47 -8.62 12.48 -0.58
CA HIS A 47 -7.72 12.74 -1.69
C HIS A 47 -7.92 11.72 -2.83
N LYS A 48 -7.34 12.00 -4.00
CA LYS A 48 -7.32 11.06 -5.12
C LYS A 48 -6.71 9.71 -4.67
N PRO A 49 -7.21 8.56 -5.16
CA PRO A 49 -6.81 7.22 -4.72
C PRO A 49 -5.29 6.99 -4.61
N THR A 50 -4.51 7.40 -5.61
CA THR A 50 -3.04 7.25 -5.60
C THR A 50 -2.39 8.05 -4.48
N PHE A 51 -2.83 9.29 -4.26
CA PHE A 51 -2.26 10.15 -3.21
C PHE A 51 -2.65 9.65 -1.82
N GLN A 52 -3.89 9.20 -1.67
CA GLN A 52 -4.37 8.55 -0.45
C GLN A 52 -3.54 7.30 -0.10
N ALA A 53 -3.26 6.45 -1.08
CA ALA A 53 -2.42 5.26 -0.89
C ALA A 53 -0.98 5.60 -0.48
N ILE A 54 -0.40 6.69 -1.00
CA ILE A 54 0.93 7.16 -0.60
C ILE A 54 0.94 7.58 0.87
N LEU A 55 -0.04 8.37 1.31
CA LEU A 55 -0.15 8.81 2.71
C LEU A 55 -0.31 7.61 3.66
N GLU A 56 -1.21 6.68 3.34
CA GLU A 56 -1.44 5.47 4.13
C GLU A 56 -0.18 4.60 4.24
N ASN A 57 0.59 4.49 3.16
CA ASN A 57 1.85 3.74 3.11
C ASN A 57 2.96 4.43 3.91
N HIS A 58 3.00 5.76 3.90
CA HIS A 58 3.98 6.53 4.67
C HIS A 58 3.70 6.46 6.18
N ASP A 59 2.44 6.54 6.59
CA ASP A 59 2.03 6.47 7.99
C ASP A 59 2.22 5.09 8.64
N GLY A 60 2.66 4.08 7.89
CA GLY A 60 2.84 2.71 8.38
C GLY A 60 1.54 1.98 8.71
N ARG A 61 0.39 2.49 8.23
CA ARG A 61 -0.94 1.92 8.50
C ARG A 61 -1.29 0.72 7.60
N LEU A 62 -0.45 0.41 6.61
CA LEU A 62 -0.67 -0.68 5.68
C LEU A 62 0.09 -1.94 6.10
N THR A 63 -0.64 -2.98 6.49
CA THR A 63 -0.10 -4.32 6.65
C THR A 63 -0.49 -5.18 5.44
N MET A 64 0.50 -5.72 4.74
CA MET A 64 0.24 -6.70 3.67
C MET A 64 -0.15 -8.03 4.32
N THR A 65 -1.43 -8.38 4.28
CA THR A 65 -1.85 -9.74 4.60
C THR A 65 -1.34 -10.67 3.49
N LYS A 66 -0.62 -11.72 3.87
CA LYS A 66 -0.36 -12.82 2.94
C LYS A 66 -1.73 -13.44 2.59
N PRO A 67 -2.00 -13.80 1.32
CA PRO A 67 -3.18 -14.58 1.03
C PRO A 67 -3.12 -15.84 1.91
N LYS A 68 -4.21 -16.13 2.63
CA LYS A 68 -4.40 -17.48 3.16
C LYS A 68 -4.44 -18.38 1.93
N THR A 69 -3.43 -19.21 1.77
CA THR A 69 -3.55 -20.36 0.88
C THR A 69 -4.60 -21.25 1.54
N ASP A 70 -5.86 -21.07 1.19
CA ASP A 70 -6.88 -22.09 1.46
C ASP A 70 -6.57 -23.24 0.51
N ILE A 71 -5.59 -24.05 0.88
CA ILE A 71 -5.45 -25.39 0.32
C ILE A 71 -6.58 -26.17 0.98
N SER A 72 -7.75 -26.20 0.34
CA SER A 72 -8.74 -27.22 0.61
C SER A 72 -8.14 -28.54 0.14
N GLU A 73 -7.43 -29.23 1.03
CA GLU A 73 -7.13 -30.65 0.91
C GLU A 73 -8.42 -31.43 1.10
N GLU A 74 -9.32 -31.39 0.10
CA GLU A 74 -10.43 -32.32 -0.03
C GLU A 74 -10.72 -32.49 -1.53
N ASP A 75 -9.91 -33.33 -2.17
CA ASP A 75 -10.47 -34.35 -3.04
C ASP A 75 -9.66 -35.65 -2.87
N SER A 76 -10.13 -36.41 -1.89
CA SER A 76 -9.74 -37.76 -1.55
C SER A 76 -10.03 -38.75 -2.69
N SER A 77 -9.05 -39.61 -2.97
CA SER A 77 -9.21 -41.03 -3.29
C SER A 77 -10.33 -41.47 -4.27
N GLN A 78 -9.98 -41.72 -5.54
CA GLN A 78 -10.41 -42.86 -6.38
C GLN A 78 -9.41 -42.93 -7.56
N GLY A 79 -8.81 -44.02 -8.01
CA GLY A 79 -8.84 -45.46 -7.74
C GLY A 79 -7.91 -46.10 -8.78
#